data_AF-A0A7R9ABN2-F1
#
_entry.id   AF-A0A7R9ABN2-F1
#
_cell.length_a   1.000
_cell.length_b   1.000
_cell.length_c   1.000
_cell.angle_alpha   90.00
_cell.angle_beta   90.00
_cell.angle_gamma   90.00
#
_symmetry.space_group_name_H-M   'P 1'
#
loop_
_entity.id
_entity.type
_entity.pdbx_description
1 polymer ?
#
loop_
_entity_poly.entity_id
_entity_poly.type
_entity_poly.pdbx_seq_one_letter_code
_entity_poly.pdbx_strand_id
1 'polypeptide(L)'
;MAHCLPETKIVFYKTHKTGSSTIQNIMLRYGRNRKLNFALPAIANQVFPDGEHPFDEVARPEGKKSDIYCFHTIPYDEEIIRSVMKETPKWVTVIRQPKELFVSFYKYFDLENELQLSMSDFVNLYRTRQDFLPKNMSLYGPNQMLRDFSFPSQKMNDTSAVEEFVKGYLDRLFDLVMVVEFMDESLILLRDLLCWDLEDIVYLPINRRMKGGEEDEDLALLEQIKEINRGDEILYSYFREKLLAKIEDYGKERMAEEVRKLTESREAWLKACQFQSRPWYDLPEEYRPYGDSWGYSMGENLPDTYRSKCESLILPELQFIEVIRAEQRLRNGQRGEIW
;
A
#
# COMPACT_ATOMS: atom_id res chain seq x y z
N MET A 1 21.98 -17.30 -15.23
CA MET A 1 21.44 -16.29 -14.31
C MET A 1 22.28 -16.37 -13.04
N ALA A 2 22.90 -15.27 -12.60
CA ALA A 2 23.62 -15.27 -11.34
C ALA A 2 22.59 -15.47 -10.22
N HIS A 3 22.81 -16.48 -9.37
CA HIS A 3 21.98 -16.69 -8.19
C HIS A 3 22.21 -15.51 -7.25
N CYS A 4 21.25 -14.59 -7.13
CA CYS A 4 21.24 -13.59 -6.08
C CYS A 4 20.50 -14.12 -4.85
N LEU A 5 20.85 -13.60 -3.67
CA LEU A 5 20.21 -13.97 -2.42
C LEU A 5 18.92 -13.16 -2.24
N PRO A 6 17.81 -13.77 -1.80
CA PRO A 6 16.56 -13.05 -1.55
C PRO A 6 16.77 -11.95 -0.51
N GLU A 7 16.37 -10.72 -0.84
CA GLU A 7 16.39 -9.58 0.06
C GLU A 7 15.34 -9.74 1.16
N THR A 8 15.73 -9.41 2.39
CA THR A 8 14.89 -9.51 3.59
C THR A 8 14.74 -8.19 4.34
N LYS A 9 15.55 -7.18 3.98
CA LYS A 9 15.60 -5.85 4.59
C LYS A 9 14.86 -4.89 3.68
N ILE A 10 13.58 -4.62 4.00
CA ILE A 10 12.69 -3.91 3.08
C ILE A 10 11.91 -2.85 3.83
N VAL A 11 11.89 -1.64 3.28
CA VAL A 11 10.95 -0.60 3.64
C VAL A 11 9.98 -0.45 2.49
N PHE A 12 8.77 -0.98 2.66
CA PHE A 12 7.64 -0.61 1.84
C PHE A 12 6.94 0.58 2.48
N TYR A 13 7.14 1.78 1.95
CA TYR A 13 6.41 2.95 2.43
C TYR A 13 5.00 2.95 1.86
N LYS A 14 4.01 2.76 2.73
CA LYS A 14 2.60 2.59 2.36
C LYS A 14 1.93 3.95 2.17
N THR A 15 1.39 4.20 0.98
CA THR A 15 0.63 5.40 0.61
C THR A 15 -0.87 5.11 0.55
N HIS A 16 -1.72 6.12 0.75
CA HIS A 16 -3.17 5.94 0.83
C HIS A 16 -3.79 5.79 -0.56
N LYS A 17 -4.69 4.80 -0.71
CA LYS A 17 -5.55 4.60 -1.90
C LYS A 17 -4.82 4.30 -3.21
N THR A 18 -3.57 3.84 -3.12
CA THR A 18 -2.69 3.46 -4.23
C THR A 18 -2.63 1.95 -4.49
N GLY A 19 -3.56 1.16 -3.94
CA GLY A 19 -3.48 -0.31 -3.96
C GLY A 19 -2.43 -0.88 -2.98
N SER A 20 -1.94 -0.06 -2.06
CA SER A 20 -0.87 -0.38 -1.13
C SER A 20 -1.18 -1.51 -0.13
N SER A 21 -2.44 -1.77 0.23
CA SER A 21 -2.81 -2.93 1.07
C SER A 21 -2.51 -4.27 0.39
N THR A 22 -2.56 -4.34 -0.96
CA THR A 22 -2.17 -5.53 -1.71
C THR A 22 -0.67 -5.80 -1.56
N ILE A 23 0.15 -4.76 -1.73
CA ILE A 23 1.60 -4.86 -1.57
C ILE A 23 1.95 -5.15 -0.10
N GLN A 24 1.26 -4.54 0.85
CA GLN A 24 1.44 -4.82 2.26
C GLN A 24 1.15 -6.30 2.57
N ASN A 25 0.06 -6.89 2.04
CA ASN A 25 -0.21 -8.32 2.20
C ASN A 25 0.93 -9.19 1.63
N ILE A 26 1.50 -8.84 0.47
CA ILE A 26 2.70 -9.49 -0.08
C ILE A 26 3.86 -9.43 0.93
N MET A 27 4.16 -8.24 1.46
CA MET A 27 5.25 -8.04 2.45
C MET A 27 5.01 -8.85 3.73
N LEU A 28 3.78 -8.84 4.24
CA LEU A 28 3.38 -9.58 5.44
C LEU A 28 3.52 -11.09 5.23
N ARG A 29 3.06 -11.63 4.10
CA ARG A 29 3.25 -13.05 3.74
C ARG A 29 4.71 -13.44 3.63
N TYR A 30 5.48 -12.63 2.90
CA TYR A 30 6.90 -12.90 2.70
C TYR A 30 7.63 -13.01 4.04
N GLY A 31 7.43 -12.03 4.93
CA GLY A 31 8.06 -12.01 6.24
C GLY A 31 7.54 -13.10 7.18
N ARG A 32 6.23 -13.38 7.19
CA ARG A 32 5.65 -14.48 7.97
C ARG A 32 6.26 -15.82 7.62
N ASN A 33 6.30 -16.15 6.33
CA ASN A 33 6.80 -17.43 5.82
C ASN A 33 8.28 -17.66 6.16
N ARG A 34 9.04 -16.58 6.33
CA ARG A 34 10.48 -16.61 6.64
C ARG A 34 10.79 -16.25 8.10
N LYS A 35 9.76 -16.09 8.95
CA LYS A 35 9.87 -15.70 10.37
C LYS A 35 10.68 -14.41 10.58
N LEU A 36 10.56 -13.46 9.65
CA LEU A 36 11.18 -12.14 9.71
C LEU A 36 10.46 -11.26 10.74
N ASN A 37 11.15 -10.24 11.24
CA ASN A 37 10.58 -9.29 12.19
C ASN A 37 10.06 -8.04 11.49
N PHE A 38 8.87 -7.62 11.87
CA PHE A 38 8.25 -6.39 11.40
C PHE A 38 8.40 -5.29 12.46
N ALA A 39 8.62 -4.06 11.98
CA ALA A 39 8.51 -2.86 12.79
C ALA A 39 7.03 -2.50 12.97
N LEU A 40 6.33 -3.25 13.82
CA LEU A 40 4.89 -3.13 13.99
C LEU A 40 4.51 -1.81 14.69
N PRO A 41 3.45 -1.14 14.25
CA PRO A 41 2.91 0.00 14.98
C PRO A 41 2.38 -0.42 16.36
N ALA A 42 2.56 0.46 17.34
CA ALA A 42 2.09 0.23 18.71
C ALA A 42 0.56 0.04 18.79
N ILE A 43 -0.17 0.78 17.95
CA ILE A 43 -1.62 0.82 17.93
C ILE A 43 -2.10 0.58 16.49
N ALA A 44 -3.05 -0.35 16.33
CA ALA A 44 -3.71 -0.64 15.06
C ALA A 44 -2.72 -0.89 13.90
N ASN A 45 -2.76 -0.06 12.85
CA ASN A 45 -2.06 -0.25 11.59
C ASN A 45 -1.25 0.96 11.09
N GLN A 46 -1.04 1.98 11.94
CA GLN A 46 -0.36 3.22 11.57
C GLN A 46 0.66 3.64 12.63
N VAL A 47 1.80 4.18 12.17
CA VAL A 47 2.86 4.73 13.02
C VAL A 47 2.67 6.24 13.12
N PHE A 48 2.65 6.74 14.35
CA PHE A 48 2.60 8.17 14.67
C PHE A 48 3.92 8.56 15.34
N PRO A 49 4.89 9.17 14.60
CA PRO A 49 6.22 9.47 15.12
C PRO A 49 6.24 10.32 16.40
N ASP A 50 5.29 11.24 16.55
CA ASP A 50 5.18 12.13 17.70
C ASP A 50 4.60 11.44 18.97
N GLY A 51 4.20 10.17 18.88
CA GLY A 51 3.73 9.40 20.02
C GLY A 51 4.86 8.94 20.94
N GLU A 52 4.59 8.77 22.24
CA GLU A 52 5.59 8.28 23.22
C GLU A 52 6.17 6.91 22.84
N HIS A 53 5.32 6.04 22.28
CA HIS A 53 5.69 4.71 21.80
C HIS A 53 5.10 4.49 20.40
N PRO A 54 5.82 4.86 19.33
CA PRO A 54 5.34 4.75 17.95
C PRO A 54 5.26 3.28 17.47
N PHE A 55 6.02 2.39 18.11
CA PHE A 55 6.13 0.98 17.77
C PHE A 55 5.70 0.06 18.92
N ASP A 56 5.29 -1.15 18.56
CA ASP A 56 4.97 -2.19 19.52
C ASP A 56 6.26 -2.77 20.11
N GLU A 57 6.71 -2.22 21.24
CA GLU A 57 7.92 -2.64 21.96
C GLU A 57 7.84 -4.09 22.49
N VAL A 58 6.65 -4.63 22.68
CA VAL A 58 6.48 -6.05 23.09
C VAL A 58 6.75 -6.97 21.90
N ALA A 59 6.23 -6.59 20.73
CA ALA A 59 6.53 -7.29 19.50
C ALA A 59 7.96 -7.01 19.00
N ARG A 60 8.59 -5.92 19.42
CA ARG A 60 9.95 -5.51 19.04
C ARG A 60 10.86 -5.48 20.27
N PRO A 61 11.46 -6.61 20.71
CA PRO A 61 12.23 -6.65 21.93
C PRO A 61 13.40 -5.69 21.86
N GLU A 62 13.75 -5.15 23.03
CA GLU A 62 14.82 -4.19 23.21
C GLU A 62 16.12 -4.64 22.50
N GLY A 63 16.64 -3.78 21.60
CA GLY A 63 17.82 -4.06 20.78
C GLY A 63 17.58 -4.81 19.47
N LYS A 64 16.37 -5.31 19.19
CA LYS A 64 16.05 -5.97 17.92
C LYS A 64 15.47 -4.97 16.92
N LYS A 65 16.33 -4.55 15.98
CA LYS A 65 15.93 -3.93 14.72
C LYS A 65 15.05 -4.89 13.91
N SER A 66 14.27 -4.36 12.97
CA SER A 66 13.31 -5.09 12.15
C SER A 66 13.86 -5.39 10.76
N ASP A 67 13.33 -6.45 10.16
CA ASP A 67 13.65 -6.88 8.81
C ASP A 67 12.74 -6.16 7.79
N ILE A 68 11.44 -5.98 8.10
CA ILE A 68 10.47 -5.36 7.21
C ILE A 68 9.73 -4.20 7.88
N TYR A 69 9.57 -3.10 7.16
CA TYR A 69 8.62 -2.01 7.44
C TYR A 69 7.59 -1.94 6.32
N CYS A 70 6.29 -1.94 6.62
CA CYS A 70 5.25 -1.92 5.59
C CYS A 70 3.96 -1.17 6.01
N PHE A 71 4.08 -0.11 6.81
CA PHE A 71 2.94 0.60 7.42
C PHE A 71 2.83 2.06 6.96
N HIS A 72 1.67 2.68 7.19
CA HIS A 72 1.55 4.13 7.06
C HIS A 72 2.31 4.81 8.21
N THR A 73 3.04 5.89 7.91
CA THR A 73 3.66 6.78 8.91
C THR A 73 3.07 8.16 8.74
N ILE A 74 2.44 8.71 9.78
CA ILE A 74 1.79 10.02 9.69
C ILE A 74 2.25 10.89 10.88
N PRO A 75 3.03 11.95 10.66
CA PRO A 75 3.69 12.31 9.39
C PRO A 75 4.75 11.29 8.94
N TYR A 76 5.17 11.38 7.69
CA TYR A 76 6.34 10.67 7.17
C TYR A 76 7.59 11.16 7.89
N ASP A 77 8.40 10.21 8.35
CA ASP A 77 9.68 10.46 8.99
C ASP A 77 10.66 9.37 8.56
N GLU A 78 11.68 9.75 7.78
CA GLU A 78 12.70 8.83 7.28
C GLU A 78 13.57 8.30 8.42
N GLU A 79 13.94 9.18 9.35
CA GLU A 79 14.89 8.89 10.43
C GLU A 79 14.29 7.87 11.39
N ILE A 80 13.03 8.04 11.78
CA ILE A 80 12.36 7.09 12.67
C ILE A 80 12.23 5.71 12.02
N ILE A 81 11.89 5.64 10.73
CA ILE A 81 11.81 4.36 10.00
C ILE A 81 13.20 3.72 9.93
N ARG A 82 14.24 4.48 9.59
CA ARG A 82 15.62 3.94 9.55
C ARG A 82 16.09 3.48 10.93
N SER A 83 15.71 4.16 12.00
CA SER A 83 16.12 3.83 13.37
C SER A 83 15.68 2.42 13.78
N VAL A 84 14.53 1.96 13.29
CA VAL A 84 13.97 0.64 13.60
C VAL A 84 14.37 -0.45 12.62
N MET A 85 15.02 -0.13 11.51
CA MET A 85 15.42 -1.11 10.49
C MET A 85 16.82 -1.68 10.72
N LYS A 86 16.97 -2.97 10.40
CA LYS A 86 18.28 -3.63 10.29
C LYS A 86 18.95 -3.18 9.01
N GLU A 87 20.25 -2.92 9.12
CA GLU A 87 21.13 -2.67 7.98
C GLU A 87 20.58 -1.57 7.05
N THR A 88 20.96 -1.60 5.77
CA THR A 88 20.45 -0.69 4.75
C THR A 88 19.38 -1.43 3.95
N PRO A 89 18.08 -1.16 4.19
CA PRO A 89 17.00 -1.86 3.49
C PRO A 89 16.79 -1.31 2.08
N LYS A 90 16.14 -2.11 1.23
CA LYS A 90 15.55 -1.66 -0.03
C LYS A 90 14.29 -0.85 0.22
N TRP A 91 14.22 0.35 -0.34
CA TRP A 91 13.09 1.27 -0.19
C TRP A 91 12.20 1.17 -1.41
N VAL A 92 10.95 0.79 -1.19
CA VAL A 92 9.94 0.67 -2.24
C VAL A 92 8.65 1.36 -1.83
N THR A 93 7.90 1.87 -2.79
CA THR A 93 6.57 2.45 -2.55
C THR A 93 5.69 2.21 -3.78
N VAL A 94 4.42 2.58 -3.70
CA VAL A 94 3.46 2.50 -4.81
C VAL A 94 2.69 3.80 -4.92
N ILE A 95 2.43 4.23 -6.15
CA ILE A 95 1.68 5.44 -6.46
C ILE A 95 0.53 5.10 -7.42
N ARG A 96 -0.37 6.08 -7.62
CA ARG A 96 -1.56 5.93 -8.46
C ARG A 96 -1.83 7.21 -9.23
N GLN A 97 -2.51 7.10 -10.36
CA GLN A 97 -2.99 8.26 -11.10
C GLN A 97 -3.80 9.18 -10.16
N PRO A 98 -3.45 10.48 -10.04
CA PRO A 98 -3.98 11.35 -8.99
C PRO A 98 -5.49 11.52 -9.03
N LYS A 99 -6.07 11.58 -10.24
CA LYS A 99 -7.52 11.72 -10.44
C LYS A 99 -8.27 10.51 -9.90
N GLU A 100 -7.91 9.30 -10.31
CA GLU A 100 -8.49 8.07 -9.77
C GLU A 100 -8.26 7.90 -8.26
N LEU A 101 -7.09 8.31 -7.78
CA LEU A 101 -6.78 8.32 -6.34
C LEU A 101 -7.75 9.23 -5.60
N PHE A 102 -7.94 10.48 -6.05
CA PHE A 102 -8.81 11.46 -5.41
C PHE A 102 -10.25 10.95 -5.31
N VAL A 103 -10.79 10.41 -6.41
CA VAL A 103 -12.12 9.78 -6.44
C VAL A 103 -12.21 8.64 -5.43
N SER A 104 -11.22 7.74 -5.43
CA SER A 104 -11.18 6.61 -4.51
C SER A 104 -11.06 7.05 -3.04
N PHE A 105 -10.32 8.12 -2.78
CA PHE A 105 -10.09 8.69 -1.46
C PHE A 105 -11.35 9.35 -0.90
N TYR A 106 -11.99 10.21 -1.69
CA TYR A 106 -13.24 10.88 -1.33
C TYR A 106 -14.33 9.88 -0.94
N LYS A 107 -14.46 8.82 -1.76
CA LYS A 107 -15.43 7.73 -1.58
C LYS A 107 -15.08 6.81 -0.40
N TYR A 108 -13.80 6.60 -0.10
CA TYR A 108 -13.37 5.68 0.96
C TYR A 108 -13.50 6.30 2.36
N PHE A 109 -13.16 7.57 2.50
CA PHE A 109 -13.28 8.30 3.76
C PHE A 109 -14.65 8.97 3.94
N ASP A 110 -15.60 8.65 3.05
CA ASP A 110 -16.97 9.20 3.07
C ASP A 110 -17.00 10.74 3.20
N LEU A 111 -16.08 11.41 2.49
CA LEU A 111 -15.86 12.84 2.65
C LEU A 111 -17.08 13.68 2.26
N GLU A 112 -17.99 13.12 1.46
CA GLU A 112 -19.27 13.76 1.17
C GLU A 112 -20.08 14.00 2.44
N ASN A 113 -20.20 12.98 3.28
CA ASN A 113 -20.93 13.06 4.54
C ASN A 113 -20.11 13.77 5.61
N GLU A 114 -18.80 13.54 5.69
CA GLU A 114 -17.94 14.18 6.70
C GLU A 114 -17.84 15.70 6.50
N LEU A 115 -17.82 16.17 5.25
CA LEU A 115 -17.70 17.59 4.91
C LEU A 115 -19.04 18.25 4.54
N GLN A 116 -20.10 17.46 4.34
CA GLN A 116 -21.38 17.93 3.79
C GLN A 116 -21.20 18.66 2.44
N LEU A 117 -20.31 18.12 1.60
CA LEU A 117 -19.98 18.66 0.28
C LEU A 117 -19.96 17.53 -0.74
N SER A 118 -20.66 17.67 -1.86
CA SER A 118 -20.43 16.75 -2.97
C SER A 118 -18.99 16.87 -3.48
N MET A 119 -18.47 15.86 -4.16
CA MET A 119 -17.13 15.94 -4.74
C MET A 119 -16.97 17.14 -5.68
N SER A 120 -17.99 17.46 -6.47
CA SER A 120 -17.99 18.62 -7.36
C SER A 120 -17.93 19.94 -6.58
N ASP A 121 -18.73 20.08 -5.52
CA ASP A 121 -18.72 21.27 -4.68
C ASP A 121 -17.39 21.44 -3.95
N PHE A 122 -16.80 20.34 -3.46
CA PHE A 122 -15.46 20.34 -2.87
C PHE A 122 -14.43 20.88 -3.86
N VAL A 123 -14.41 20.35 -5.08
CA VAL A 123 -13.44 20.74 -6.11
C VAL A 123 -13.60 22.22 -6.47
N ASN A 124 -14.84 22.69 -6.67
CA ASN A 124 -15.14 24.09 -6.96
C ASN A 124 -14.72 25.01 -5.80
N LEU A 125 -14.99 24.61 -4.55
CA LEU A 125 -14.63 25.38 -3.37
C LEU A 125 -13.10 25.44 -3.21
N TYR A 126 -12.39 24.31 -3.34
CA TYR A 126 -10.94 24.27 -3.20
C TYR A 126 -10.23 25.16 -4.21
N ARG A 127 -10.73 25.24 -5.45
CA ARG A 127 -10.20 26.14 -6.50
C ARG A 127 -10.30 27.61 -6.13
N THR A 128 -11.32 28.00 -5.36
CA THR A 128 -11.60 29.41 -5.00
C THR A 128 -11.09 29.78 -3.61
N ARG A 129 -11.04 28.82 -2.70
CA ARG A 129 -10.66 28.98 -1.29
C ARG A 129 -10.02 27.68 -0.81
N GLN A 130 -8.71 27.65 -0.56
CA GLN A 130 -8.02 26.41 -0.12
C GLN A 130 -8.08 26.17 1.40
N ASP A 131 -8.39 27.20 2.19
CA ASP A 131 -8.41 27.17 3.66
C ASP A 131 -9.79 26.83 4.26
N PHE A 132 -10.75 26.39 3.44
CA PHE A 132 -12.07 26.01 3.92
C PHE A 132 -12.07 24.71 4.73
N LEU A 133 -11.07 23.85 4.53
CA LEU A 133 -10.99 22.58 5.23
C LEU A 133 -10.75 22.81 6.72
N PRO A 134 -11.56 22.19 7.60
CA PRO A 134 -11.30 22.20 9.04
C PRO A 134 -9.87 21.73 9.35
N LYS A 135 -9.25 22.29 10.40
CA LYS A 135 -7.86 21.92 10.77
C LYS A 135 -7.69 20.42 11.03
N ASN A 136 -8.68 19.77 11.64
CA ASN A 136 -8.68 18.31 11.86
C ASN A 136 -8.86 17.51 10.56
N MET A 137 -9.27 18.16 9.46
CA MET A 137 -9.48 17.55 8.15
C MET A 137 -8.40 17.94 7.13
N SER A 138 -7.34 18.65 7.55
CA SER A 138 -6.33 19.17 6.62
C SER A 138 -5.53 18.08 5.90
N LEU A 139 -5.52 16.86 6.44
CA LEU A 139 -4.92 15.69 5.81
C LEU A 139 -5.76 15.11 4.66
N TYR A 140 -7.05 15.45 4.55
CA TYR A 140 -7.97 14.91 3.54
C TYR A 140 -8.11 15.81 2.29
N GLY A 141 -7.18 16.74 2.07
CA GLY A 141 -7.17 17.66 0.92
C GLY A 141 -6.57 17.08 -0.36
N PRO A 142 -6.46 17.84 -1.45
CA PRO A 142 -5.78 17.42 -2.67
C PRO A 142 -4.29 17.16 -2.47
N ASN A 143 -3.67 16.48 -3.45
CA ASN A 143 -2.27 16.05 -3.47
C ASN A 143 -1.94 15.04 -2.36
N GLN A 144 -2.75 13.99 -2.27
CA GLN A 144 -2.66 12.97 -1.23
C GLN A 144 -1.33 12.21 -1.23
N MET A 145 -0.74 11.92 -2.39
CA MET A 145 0.56 11.22 -2.42
C MET A 145 1.68 12.12 -1.88
N LEU A 146 1.71 13.40 -2.26
CA LEU A 146 2.65 14.35 -1.67
C LEU A 146 2.44 14.51 -0.15
N ARG A 147 1.19 14.48 0.32
CA ARG A 147 0.88 14.49 1.77
C ARG A 147 1.36 13.24 2.48
N ASP A 148 1.23 12.07 1.85
CA ASP A 148 1.79 10.83 2.40
C ASP A 148 3.30 10.96 2.59
N PHE A 149 4.02 11.68 1.74
CA PHE A 149 5.45 11.96 1.92
C PHE A 149 5.74 13.21 2.76
N SER A 150 4.73 13.76 3.44
CA SER A 150 4.82 14.97 4.27
C SER A 150 5.39 16.20 3.56
N PHE A 151 5.10 16.33 2.27
CA PHE A 151 5.43 17.55 1.53
C PHE A 151 4.67 18.76 2.13
N PRO A 152 5.34 19.90 2.37
CA PRO A 152 4.72 21.03 3.05
C PRO A 152 3.50 21.59 2.31
N SER A 153 2.35 21.63 2.99
CA SER A 153 1.08 22.13 2.42
C SER A 153 1.17 23.54 1.82
N GLN A 154 2.00 24.41 2.40
CA GLN A 154 2.21 25.80 1.93
C GLN A 154 2.98 25.86 0.61
N LYS A 155 3.71 24.79 0.25
CA LYS A 155 4.48 24.68 -0.99
C LYS A 155 3.78 23.83 -2.04
N MET A 156 2.57 23.32 -1.77
CA MET A 156 1.86 22.37 -2.64
C MET A 156 1.60 22.91 -4.06
N ASN A 157 1.43 24.23 -4.19
CA ASN A 157 1.21 24.90 -5.48
C ASN A 157 2.53 25.39 -6.14
N ASP A 158 3.67 25.28 -5.45
CA ASP A 158 4.98 25.63 -6.00
C ASP A 158 5.52 24.44 -6.81
N THR A 159 5.34 24.53 -8.14
CA THR A 159 5.74 23.47 -9.07
C THR A 159 7.24 23.18 -8.98
N SER A 160 8.08 24.21 -8.79
CA SER A 160 9.53 24.03 -8.69
C SER A 160 9.92 23.31 -7.39
N ALA A 161 9.29 23.66 -6.27
CA ALA A 161 9.51 22.96 -5.01
C ALA A 161 9.05 21.49 -5.05
N VAL A 162 7.92 21.21 -5.72
CA VAL A 162 7.44 19.84 -5.92
C VAL A 162 8.41 19.05 -6.79
N GLU A 163 8.87 19.62 -7.91
CA GLU A 163 9.84 18.96 -8.78
C GLU A 163 11.17 18.68 -8.09
N GLU A 164 11.68 19.63 -7.29
CA GLU A 164 12.89 19.44 -6.48
C GLU A 164 12.70 18.34 -5.45
N PHE A 165 11.53 18.26 -4.79
CA PHE A 165 11.24 17.20 -3.85
C PHE A 165 11.15 15.82 -4.53
N VAL A 166 10.45 15.73 -5.65
CA VAL A 166 10.31 14.47 -6.41
C VAL A 166 11.67 13.99 -6.93
N LYS A 167 12.41 14.84 -7.65
CA LYS A 167 13.66 14.46 -8.33
C LYS A 167 14.87 14.46 -7.39
N GLY A 168 14.92 15.42 -6.47
CA GLY A 168 16.05 15.65 -5.58
C GLY A 168 16.03 14.79 -4.32
N TYR A 169 14.85 14.33 -3.90
CA TYR A 169 14.67 13.55 -2.68
C TYR A 169 14.04 12.18 -2.93
N LEU A 170 12.76 12.11 -3.37
CA LEU A 170 12.05 10.83 -3.48
C LEU A 170 12.73 9.85 -4.45
N ASP A 171 13.22 10.36 -5.59
CA ASP A 171 13.90 9.52 -6.59
C ASP A 171 15.23 8.91 -6.10
N ARG A 172 15.86 9.56 -5.12
CA ARG A 172 17.09 9.07 -4.50
C ARG A 172 16.81 8.13 -3.32
N LEU A 173 15.65 8.31 -2.68
CA LEU A 173 15.23 7.51 -1.55
C LEU A 173 14.79 6.10 -1.98
N PHE A 174 13.94 6.01 -3.00
CA PHE A 174 13.30 4.76 -3.40
C PHE A 174 14.10 4.00 -4.47
N ASP A 175 14.42 2.73 -4.21
CA ASP A 175 14.96 1.80 -5.20
C ASP A 175 13.94 1.47 -6.30
N LEU A 176 12.65 1.44 -5.95
CA LEU A 176 11.53 1.24 -6.88
C LEU A 176 10.27 1.96 -6.41
N VAL A 177 9.72 2.80 -7.30
CA VAL A 177 8.38 3.37 -7.17
C VAL A 177 7.47 2.63 -8.15
N MET A 178 6.57 1.82 -7.61
CA MET A 178 5.57 1.05 -8.36
C MET A 178 4.40 1.94 -8.76
N VAL A 179 3.69 1.58 -9.83
CA VAL A 179 2.51 2.31 -10.30
C VAL A 179 1.35 1.34 -10.39
N VAL A 180 0.26 1.63 -9.69
CA VAL A 180 -0.87 0.68 -9.54
C VAL A 180 -1.53 0.33 -10.88
N GLU A 181 -1.52 1.23 -11.86
CA GLU A 181 -2.05 0.96 -13.21
C GLU A 181 -1.20 -0.08 -13.99
N PHE A 182 0.03 -0.33 -13.53
CA PHE A 182 0.96 -1.34 -14.05
C PHE A 182 1.32 -2.32 -12.93
N MET A 183 0.32 -2.78 -12.14
CA MET A 183 0.55 -3.56 -10.93
C MET A 183 1.34 -4.85 -11.20
N ASP A 184 0.97 -5.61 -12.23
CA ASP A 184 1.63 -6.88 -12.51
C ASP A 184 3.09 -6.65 -12.95
N GLU A 185 3.37 -5.69 -13.83
CA GLU A 185 4.74 -5.32 -14.21
C GLU A 185 5.54 -4.76 -13.04
N SER A 186 4.90 -3.94 -12.20
CA SER A 186 5.50 -3.39 -10.98
C SER A 186 5.95 -4.50 -10.03
N LEU A 187 5.14 -5.55 -9.88
CA LEU A 187 5.48 -6.70 -9.05
C LEU A 187 6.56 -7.59 -9.65
N ILE A 188 6.61 -7.73 -10.99
CA ILE A 188 7.73 -8.41 -11.65
C ILE A 188 9.04 -7.66 -11.39
N LEU A 189 9.03 -6.33 -11.51
CA LEU A 189 10.20 -5.50 -11.20
C LEU A 189 10.58 -5.55 -9.71
N LEU A 190 9.59 -5.56 -8.80
CA LEU A 190 9.81 -5.75 -7.37
C LEU A 190 10.47 -7.11 -7.08
N ARG A 191 9.98 -8.16 -7.73
CA ARG A 191 10.53 -9.51 -7.59
C ARG A 191 11.99 -9.58 -8.06
N ASP A 192 12.30 -8.98 -9.21
CA ASP A 192 13.67 -8.95 -9.73
C ASP A 192 14.59 -8.12 -8.80
N LEU A 193 14.13 -6.96 -8.33
CA LEU A 193 14.85 -6.11 -7.36
C LEU A 193 15.18 -6.85 -6.06
N LEU A 194 14.24 -7.64 -5.54
CA LEU A 194 14.36 -8.30 -4.25
C LEU A 194 14.87 -9.75 -4.36
N CYS A 195 15.13 -10.25 -5.56
CA CYS A 195 15.52 -11.64 -5.79
C CYS A 195 14.52 -12.64 -5.20
N TRP A 196 13.23 -12.35 -5.36
CA TRP A 196 12.14 -13.18 -4.86
C TRP A 196 11.66 -14.21 -5.88
N ASP A 197 10.95 -15.22 -5.38
CA ASP A 197 10.28 -16.19 -6.24
C ASP A 197 8.94 -15.64 -6.74
N LEU A 198 8.43 -16.20 -7.84
CA LEU A 198 7.13 -15.82 -8.38
C LEU A 198 6.01 -16.01 -7.35
N GLU A 199 6.08 -17.07 -6.55
CA GLU A 199 5.10 -17.38 -5.51
C GLU A 199 5.04 -16.31 -4.40
N ASP A 200 6.13 -15.60 -4.14
CA ASP A 200 6.20 -14.58 -3.10
C ASP A 200 5.37 -13.33 -3.46
N ILE A 201 5.16 -13.05 -4.76
CA ILE A 201 4.46 -11.86 -5.25
C ILE A 201 3.03 -12.12 -5.73
N VAL A 202 2.56 -13.37 -5.74
CA VAL A 202 1.18 -13.70 -6.14
C VAL A 202 0.21 -12.97 -5.24
N TYR A 203 -0.74 -12.23 -5.81
CA TYR A 203 -1.81 -11.57 -5.05
C TYR A 203 -3.17 -11.81 -5.66
N LEU A 204 -4.21 -11.63 -4.84
CA LEU A 204 -5.59 -11.60 -5.26
C LEU A 204 -6.13 -10.17 -5.11
N PRO A 205 -6.92 -9.67 -6.07
CA PRO A 205 -7.54 -8.36 -5.95
C PRO A 205 -8.62 -8.37 -4.87
N ILE A 206 -8.27 -7.95 -3.66
CA ILE A 206 -9.16 -7.78 -2.49
C ILE A 206 -9.49 -6.30 -2.32
N ASN A 207 -10.55 -5.96 -1.58
CA ASN A 207 -10.98 -4.58 -1.31
C ASN A 207 -11.46 -3.83 -2.56
N ARG A 208 -11.89 -4.55 -3.60
CA ARG A 208 -12.56 -3.91 -4.75
C ARG A 208 -13.93 -3.43 -4.27
N ARG A 209 -14.21 -2.13 -4.39
CA ARG A 209 -15.49 -1.57 -3.91
C ARG A 209 -16.68 -2.23 -4.62
N MET A 210 -17.78 -2.43 -3.89
CA MET A 210 -19.00 -3.01 -4.44
C MET A 210 -19.84 -2.00 -5.24
N LYS A 211 -19.94 -0.76 -4.75
CA LYS A 211 -20.68 0.35 -5.37
C LYS A 211 -19.71 1.37 -5.97
N GLY A 212 -19.98 1.80 -7.21
CA GLY A 212 -19.20 2.80 -7.93
C GLY A 212 -18.09 2.23 -8.81
N GLY A 213 -18.43 1.24 -9.65
CA GLY A 213 -17.70 1.06 -10.90
C GLY A 213 -18.02 2.25 -11.79
N GLU A 214 -16.97 2.91 -12.32
CA GLU A 214 -17.00 3.98 -13.33
C GLU A 214 -18.38 4.66 -13.44
N GLU A 215 -18.74 5.47 -12.44
CA GLU A 215 -19.63 6.58 -12.77
C GLU A 215 -18.84 7.41 -13.78
N ASP A 216 -19.42 7.65 -14.96
CA ASP A 216 -18.93 8.64 -15.91
C ASP A 216 -18.98 10.00 -15.18
N GLU A 217 -17.98 10.26 -14.35
CA GLU A 217 -17.73 11.56 -13.79
C GLU A 217 -17.57 12.50 -14.97
N ASP A 218 -18.29 13.62 -14.93
CA ASP A 218 -18.25 14.61 -15.99
C ASP A 218 -16.79 14.91 -16.35
N LEU A 219 -16.46 14.82 -17.63
CA LEU A 219 -15.12 15.12 -18.14
C LEU A 219 -14.63 16.49 -17.64
N ALA A 220 -15.54 17.45 -17.45
CA ALA A 220 -15.22 18.74 -16.86
C ALA A 220 -14.75 18.61 -15.40
N LEU A 221 -15.44 17.83 -14.57
CA LEU A 221 -15.05 17.58 -13.17
C LEU A 221 -13.70 16.87 -13.10
N LEU A 222 -13.46 15.89 -13.96
CA LEU A 222 -12.21 15.14 -14.03
C LEU A 222 -10.99 16.04 -14.33
N GLU A 223 -11.12 17.01 -15.23
CA GLU A 223 -10.06 18.00 -15.48
C GLU A 223 -9.88 18.95 -14.28
N GLN A 224 -10.96 19.34 -13.60
CA GLN A 224 -10.85 20.17 -12.40
C GLN A 224 -10.16 19.43 -11.23
N ILE A 225 -10.42 18.12 -11.08
CA ILE A 225 -9.75 17.25 -10.11
C ILE A 225 -8.25 17.20 -10.43
N LYS A 226 -7.89 17.06 -11.70
CA LYS A 226 -6.49 17.09 -12.14
C LYS A 226 -5.82 18.42 -11.79
N GLU A 227 -6.50 19.55 -11.98
CA GLU A 227 -5.97 20.87 -11.64
C GLU A 227 -5.67 21.03 -10.14
N ILE A 228 -6.57 20.62 -9.25
CA ILE A 228 -6.34 20.73 -7.80
C ILE A 228 -5.29 19.74 -7.27
N ASN A 229 -5.03 18.65 -8.01
CA ASN A 229 -4.02 17.63 -7.71
C ASN A 229 -2.73 17.80 -8.55
N ARG A 230 -2.42 19.02 -9.02
CA ARG A 230 -1.26 19.29 -9.88
C ARG A 230 0.08 18.82 -9.32
N GLY A 231 0.29 18.87 -8.00
CA GLY A 231 1.51 18.41 -7.37
C GLY A 231 1.68 16.90 -7.52
N ASP A 232 0.60 16.15 -7.25
CA ASP A 232 0.57 14.70 -7.45
C ASP A 232 0.70 14.33 -8.94
N GLU A 233 0.21 15.15 -9.87
CA GLU A 233 0.40 14.94 -11.33
C GLU A 233 1.87 15.01 -11.74
N ILE A 234 2.67 15.90 -11.12
CA ILE A 234 4.12 15.98 -11.34
C ILE A 234 4.80 14.72 -10.82
N LEU A 235 4.47 14.31 -9.58
CA LEU A 235 4.99 13.10 -8.95
C LEU A 235 4.66 11.86 -9.79
N TYR A 236 3.40 11.73 -10.20
CA TYR A 236 2.91 10.60 -10.99
C TYR A 236 3.58 10.51 -12.34
N SER A 237 3.61 11.61 -13.11
CA SER A 237 4.17 11.63 -14.45
C SER A 237 5.64 11.23 -14.43
N TYR A 238 6.42 11.77 -13.49
CA TYR A 238 7.84 11.47 -13.34
C TYR A 238 8.10 9.97 -13.07
N PHE A 239 7.46 9.41 -12.05
CA PHE A 239 7.70 8.02 -11.69
C PHE A 239 7.05 7.01 -12.65
N ARG A 240 5.94 7.37 -13.31
CA ARG A 240 5.38 6.56 -14.39
C ARG A 240 6.35 6.45 -15.56
N GLU A 241 6.95 7.54 -16.00
CA GLU A 241 7.97 7.51 -17.05
C GLU A 241 9.18 6.66 -16.64
N LYS A 242 9.65 6.80 -15.40
CA LYS A 242 10.73 5.94 -14.88
C LYS A 242 10.35 4.47 -14.82
N LEU A 243 9.12 4.13 -14.45
CA LEU A 243 8.64 2.75 -14.44
C LEU A 243 8.60 2.19 -15.86
N LEU A 244 8.06 2.94 -16.83
CA LEU A 244 8.02 2.52 -18.23
C LEU A 244 9.42 2.30 -18.80
N ALA A 245 10.39 3.15 -18.45
CA ALA A 245 11.79 2.93 -18.80
C ALA A 245 12.36 1.64 -18.18
N LYS A 246 12.07 1.36 -16.91
CA LYS A 246 12.47 0.09 -16.25
C LYS A 246 11.83 -1.14 -16.91
N ILE A 247 10.57 -1.04 -17.35
CA ILE A 247 9.88 -2.11 -18.10
C ILE A 247 10.56 -2.35 -19.44
N GLU A 248 10.94 -1.29 -20.16
CA GLU A 248 11.70 -1.40 -21.40
C GLU A 248 13.06 -2.07 -21.18
N ASP A 249 13.82 -1.60 -20.17
CA ASP A 249 15.14 -2.13 -19.82
C ASP A 249 15.10 -3.60 -19.37
N TYR A 250 14.02 -4.01 -18.70
CA TYR A 250 13.78 -5.42 -18.36
C TYR A 250 13.53 -6.29 -19.59
N GLY A 251 13.05 -5.68 -20.69
CA GLY A 251 12.73 -6.30 -21.95
C GLY A 251 11.23 -6.65 -22.07
N LYS A 252 10.56 -6.10 -23.09
CA LYS A 252 9.10 -6.26 -23.29
C LYS A 252 8.63 -7.71 -23.40
N GLU A 253 9.34 -8.54 -24.18
CA GLU A 253 8.98 -9.96 -24.34
C GLU A 253 9.16 -10.73 -23.03
N ARG A 254 10.26 -10.47 -22.31
CA ARG A 254 10.51 -11.06 -20.99
C ARG A 254 9.44 -10.61 -19.99
N MET A 255 9.08 -9.33 -19.98
CA MET A 255 8.05 -8.79 -19.10
C MET A 255 6.69 -9.47 -19.36
N ALA A 256 6.27 -9.54 -20.62
CA ALA A 256 5.00 -10.17 -21.00
C ALA A 256 4.95 -11.64 -20.56
N GLU A 257 6.05 -12.38 -20.72
CA GLU A 257 6.16 -13.76 -20.29
C GLU A 257 6.08 -13.92 -18.76
N GLU A 258 6.76 -13.07 -18.00
CA GLU A 258 6.73 -13.13 -16.53
C GLU A 258 5.36 -12.71 -15.98
N VAL A 259 4.69 -11.72 -16.58
CA VAL A 259 3.30 -11.35 -16.26
C VAL A 259 2.33 -12.49 -16.55
N ARG A 260 2.52 -13.21 -17.67
CA ARG A 260 1.73 -14.40 -17.99
C ARG A 260 1.89 -15.47 -16.91
N LYS A 261 3.13 -15.76 -16.49
CA LYS A 261 3.39 -16.72 -15.39
C LYS A 261 2.75 -16.28 -14.07
N LEU A 262 2.81 -14.99 -13.74
CA LEU A 262 2.15 -14.45 -12.53
C LEU A 262 0.64 -14.67 -12.59
N THR A 263 0.03 -14.43 -13.75
CA THR A 263 -1.41 -14.65 -13.99
C THR A 263 -1.77 -16.13 -13.85
N GLU A 264 -1.02 -17.04 -14.48
CA GLU A 264 -1.23 -18.48 -14.36
C GLU A 264 -1.09 -18.97 -12.91
N SER A 265 -0.10 -18.44 -12.18
CA SER A 265 0.07 -18.76 -10.75
C SER A 265 -1.12 -18.28 -9.92
N ARG A 266 -1.61 -17.08 -10.17
CA ARG A 266 -2.83 -16.54 -9.53
C ARG A 266 -4.05 -17.43 -9.78
N GLU A 267 -4.26 -17.85 -11.02
CA GLU A 267 -5.35 -18.76 -11.41
C GLU A 267 -5.23 -20.13 -10.74
N ALA A 268 -4.01 -20.67 -10.65
CA ALA A 268 -3.74 -21.92 -9.95
C ALA A 268 -4.12 -21.82 -8.47
N TRP A 269 -3.76 -20.72 -7.79
CA TRP A 269 -4.15 -20.46 -6.40
C TRP A 269 -5.66 -20.27 -6.23
N LEU A 270 -6.32 -19.53 -7.13
CA LEU A 270 -7.78 -19.39 -7.14
C LEU A 270 -8.49 -20.75 -7.17
N LYS A 271 -8.05 -21.64 -8.07
CA LYS A 271 -8.62 -22.97 -8.20
C LYS A 271 -8.31 -23.85 -7.00
N ALA A 272 -7.05 -23.90 -6.58
CA ALA A 272 -6.61 -24.84 -5.56
C ALA A 272 -7.15 -24.48 -4.17
N CYS A 273 -7.27 -23.19 -3.84
CA CYS A 273 -7.92 -22.73 -2.61
C CYS A 273 -9.45 -22.68 -2.70
N GLN A 274 -10.02 -22.95 -3.88
CA GLN A 274 -11.46 -22.88 -4.16
C GLN A 274 -12.03 -21.50 -3.77
N PHE A 275 -11.31 -20.43 -4.12
CA PHE A 275 -11.71 -19.08 -3.74
C PHE A 275 -12.98 -18.65 -4.47
N GLN A 276 -13.90 -18.04 -3.74
CA GLN A 276 -15.13 -17.46 -4.28
C GLN A 276 -15.22 -15.99 -3.87
N SER A 277 -15.38 -15.11 -4.85
CA SER A 277 -15.60 -13.69 -4.60
C SER A 277 -16.97 -13.47 -3.98
N ARG A 278 -17.03 -12.81 -2.83
CA ARG A 278 -18.26 -12.54 -2.08
C ARG A 278 -18.28 -11.10 -1.57
N PRO A 279 -19.48 -10.52 -1.40
CA PRO A 279 -19.60 -9.22 -0.76
C PRO A 279 -19.21 -9.32 0.73
N TRP A 280 -18.72 -8.21 1.32
CA TRP A 280 -18.20 -8.18 2.68
C TRP A 280 -19.16 -8.73 3.76
N TYR A 281 -20.47 -8.55 3.57
CA TYR A 281 -21.49 -9.00 4.51
C TYR A 281 -21.77 -10.50 4.46
N ASP A 282 -21.37 -11.18 3.37
CA ASP A 282 -21.45 -12.65 3.23
C ASP A 282 -20.16 -13.36 3.68
N LEU A 283 -19.15 -12.60 4.11
CA LEU A 283 -17.89 -13.12 4.60
C LEU A 283 -17.90 -13.24 6.13
N PRO A 284 -17.24 -14.29 6.67
CA PRO A 284 -16.90 -14.37 8.08
C PRO A 284 -16.13 -13.13 8.53
N GLU A 285 -16.27 -12.75 9.80
CA GLU A 285 -15.69 -11.53 10.36
C GLU A 285 -14.16 -11.48 10.21
N GLU A 286 -13.50 -12.63 10.36
CA GLU A 286 -12.07 -12.79 10.22
C GLU A 286 -11.54 -12.54 8.80
N TYR A 287 -12.40 -12.66 7.78
CA TYR A 287 -12.06 -12.41 6.36
C TYR A 287 -12.75 -11.17 5.82
N ARG A 288 -13.44 -10.39 6.66
CA ARG A 288 -14.21 -9.24 6.23
C ARG A 288 -13.27 -8.06 5.93
N PRO A 289 -13.20 -7.59 4.68
CA PRO A 289 -12.45 -6.40 4.35
C PRO A 289 -13.08 -5.14 4.98
N TYR A 290 -12.30 -4.08 5.13
CA TYR A 290 -12.83 -2.81 5.62
C TYR A 290 -13.75 -2.14 4.59
N GLY A 291 -14.92 -1.70 5.03
CA GLY A 291 -15.91 -0.98 4.23
C GLY A 291 -16.63 -1.83 3.17
N ASP A 292 -17.41 -1.16 2.33
CA ASP A 292 -18.28 -1.79 1.32
C ASP A 292 -17.52 -2.38 0.11
N SER A 293 -16.85 -3.51 0.33
CA SER A 293 -15.96 -4.11 -0.67
C SER A 293 -16.18 -5.61 -0.88
N TRP A 294 -15.64 -6.10 -1.99
CA TRP A 294 -15.53 -7.52 -2.33
C TRP A 294 -14.32 -8.13 -1.61
N GLY A 295 -14.51 -9.35 -1.10
CA GLY A 295 -13.44 -10.20 -0.60
C GLY A 295 -13.61 -11.62 -1.12
N TYR A 296 -12.87 -12.57 -0.54
CA TYR A 296 -12.90 -13.96 -0.94
C TYR A 296 -13.21 -14.88 0.24
N SER A 297 -14.05 -15.89 0.01
CA SER A 297 -14.13 -17.08 0.86
C SER A 297 -13.30 -18.20 0.22
N MET A 298 -12.86 -19.18 1.01
CA MET A 298 -12.12 -20.36 0.55
C MET A 298 -12.90 -21.66 0.79
N GLY A 299 -12.44 -22.77 0.20
CA GLY A 299 -13.05 -24.08 0.40
C GLY A 299 -12.96 -24.60 1.84
N GLU A 300 -14.02 -25.25 2.33
CA GLU A 300 -14.10 -25.74 3.71
C GLU A 300 -13.20 -26.96 3.98
N ASN A 301 -12.94 -27.79 2.97
CA ASN A 301 -12.23 -29.07 3.11
C ASN A 301 -10.79 -29.03 2.55
N LEU A 302 -10.08 -27.92 2.74
CA LEU A 302 -8.67 -27.81 2.37
C LEU A 302 -7.77 -28.51 3.41
N PRO A 303 -6.72 -29.24 2.99
CA PRO A 303 -5.74 -29.80 3.92
C PRO A 303 -5.09 -28.72 4.79
N ASP A 304 -4.87 -28.98 6.08
CA ASP A 304 -4.41 -27.98 7.06
C ASP A 304 -3.12 -27.24 6.63
N THR A 305 -2.16 -27.98 6.08
CA THR A 305 -0.89 -27.40 5.58
C THR A 305 -1.08 -26.46 4.41
N TYR A 306 -2.16 -26.63 3.65
CA TYR A 306 -2.51 -25.82 2.48
C TYR A 306 -3.43 -24.65 2.87
N ARG A 307 -4.33 -24.88 3.82
CA ARG A 307 -5.28 -23.90 4.35
C ARG A 307 -4.59 -22.63 4.83
N SER A 308 -3.51 -22.73 5.61
CA SER A 308 -2.78 -21.55 6.11
C SER A 308 -2.21 -20.64 5.00
N LYS A 309 -1.78 -21.25 3.87
CA LYS A 309 -1.31 -20.49 2.70
C LYS A 309 -2.46 -19.78 1.98
N CYS A 310 -3.60 -20.45 1.82
CA CYS A 310 -4.81 -19.88 1.27
C CYS A 310 -5.35 -18.73 2.14
N GLU A 311 -5.43 -18.93 3.46
CA GLU A 311 -5.87 -17.89 4.41
C GLU A 311 -5.04 -16.62 4.27
N SER A 312 -3.72 -16.76 4.22
CA SER A 312 -2.82 -15.61 4.12
C SER A 312 -3.00 -14.80 2.82
N LEU A 313 -3.47 -15.43 1.74
CA LEU A 313 -3.76 -14.75 0.45
C LEU A 313 -5.00 -13.86 0.52
N ILE A 314 -5.95 -14.14 1.41
CA ILE A 314 -7.25 -13.45 1.50
C ILE A 314 -7.43 -12.64 2.78
N LEU A 315 -6.50 -12.76 3.74
CA LEU A 315 -6.58 -12.08 5.01
C LEU A 315 -6.51 -10.55 4.82
N PRO A 316 -7.52 -9.78 5.28
CA PRO A 316 -7.48 -8.34 5.17
C PRO A 316 -6.41 -7.74 6.08
N GLU A 317 -6.03 -6.50 5.79
CA GLU A 317 -4.88 -5.82 6.39
C GLU A 317 -4.89 -5.86 7.93
N LEU A 318 -5.98 -5.42 8.56
CA LEU A 318 -6.03 -5.26 10.02
C LEU A 318 -5.86 -6.62 10.71
N GLN A 319 -6.62 -7.62 10.26
CA GLN A 319 -6.57 -8.98 10.78
C GLN A 319 -5.18 -9.60 10.57
N PHE A 320 -4.54 -9.33 9.43
CA PHE A 320 -3.21 -9.86 9.17
C PHE A 320 -2.15 -9.22 10.08
N ILE A 321 -2.24 -7.91 10.34
CA ILE A 321 -1.35 -7.24 11.28
C ILE A 321 -1.48 -7.84 12.67
N GLU A 322 -2.69 -8.13 13.14
CA GLU A 322 -2.89 -8.79 14.45
C GLU A 322 -2.28 -10.19 14.49
N VAL A 323 -2.42 -10.99 13.42
CA VAL A 323 -1.78 -12.31 13.33
C VAL A 323 -0.26 -12.19 13.43
N ILE A 324 0.35 -11.26 12.69
CA ILE A 324 1.81 -11.04 12.75
C ILE A 324 2.23 -10.55 14.13
N ARG A 325 1.47 -9.63 14.73
CA ARG A 325 1.73 -9.12 16.08
C ARG A 325 1.73 -10.25 17.11
N ALA A 326 0.69 -11.08 17.12
CA ALA A 326 0.59 -12.23 18.01
C ALA A 326 1.75 -13.21 17.81
N GLU A 327 2.05 -13.59 16.56
CA GLU A 327 3.16 -14.50 16.25
C GLU A 327 4.51 -13.94 16.69
N GLN A 328 4.78 -12.66 16.44
CA GLN A 328 6.06 -12.04 16.80
C GLN A 328 6.23 -11.92 18.33
N ARG A 329 5.17 -11.52 19.06
CA ARG A 329 5.18 -11.50 20.54
C ARG A 329 5.44 -12.89 21.13
N LEU A 330 4.81 -13.93 20.57
CA LEU A 330 5.04 -15.32 20.97
C LEU A 330 6.50 -15.75 20.73
N ARG A 331 7.08 -15.41 19.57
CA ARG A 331 8.51 -15.68 19.26
C ARG A 331 9.45 -14.98 20.23
N ASN A 332 9.05 -13.86 20.81
CA ASN A 332 9.83 -13.11 21.78
C ASN A 332 9.73 -13.64 23.22
N GLY A 333 9.00 -14.74 23.45
CA GLY A 333 8.90 -15.37 24.77
C GLY A 333 7.87 -14.74 25.70
N GLN A 334 7.05 -13.80 25.22
CA GLN A 334 5.91 -13.29 25.96
C GLN A 334 4.68 -14.17 25.70
N ARG A 335 4.32 -14.99 26.69
CA ARG A 335 3.03 -15.69 26.75
C ARG A 335 2.08 -14.82 27.59
N GLY A 336 1.20 -14.05 26.96
CA GLY A 336 0.22 -13.24 27.70
C GLY A 336 -0.78 -12.49 26.82
N GLU A 337 -2.05 -12.89 26.97
CA GLU A 337 -3.33 -12.29 26.56
C GLU A 337 -3.44 -11.67 25.15
N ILE A 338 -3.94 -12.53 24.25
CA ILE A 338 -4.65 -12.14 23.04
C ILE A 338 -5.96 -11.50 23.52
N TRP A 339 -6.12 -10.19 23.31
CA TRP A 339 -7.36 -9.46 23.61
C TRP A 339 -8.27 -9.47 22.40
#